data_AF-A0A535DXM3-F1
#
_entry.id   AF-A0A535DXM3-F1
#
_cell.length_a   1.000
_cell.length_b   1.000
_cell.length_c   1.000
_cell.angle_alpha   90.00
_cell.angle_beta   90.00
_cell.angle_gamma   90.00
#
_symmetry.space_group_name_H-M   'P 1'
#
loop_
_entity.id
_entity.type
_entity.pdbx_description
1 polymer ?
#
loop_
_entity_poly.entity_id
_entity_poly.type
_entity_poly.pdbx_seq_one_letter_code
_entity_poly.pdbx_strand_id
1 'polypeptide(L)'
;MTAEPPDRSRRPPSEGYVRLKRLWEVHRKNAFPAADTADPRLQEVALYESWLGSIVEAALGKGGRLTTSHATMLEARRAESSQTLWSAAAELGEPVRSYVARLMTIEDLLGTLPRDR
;
A
#
# COMPACT_ATOMS: atom_id res chain seq x y z
N MET A 1 38.09 -10.57 16.95
CA MET A 1 36.83 -10.73 16.19
C MET A 1 35.72 -10.97 17.19
N THR A 2 35.07 -9.90 17.64
CA THR A 2 33.94 -9.99 18.57
C THR A 2 32.69 -10.23 17.73
N ALA A 3 32.09 -11.41 17.83
CA ALA A 3 30.81 -11.69 17.19
C ALA A 3 29.75 -10.80 17.85
N GLU A 4 29.07 -9.95 17.07
CA GLU A 4 27.89 -9.23 17.56
C GLU A 4 26.85 -10.25 18.04
N PRO A 5 26.22 -10.00 19.21
CA PRO A 5 25.13 -10.84 19.68
C PRO A 5 23.97 -10.76 18.67
N PRO A 6 23.30 -11.88 18.36
CA PRO A 6 22.13 -11.84 17.48
C PRO A 6 21.07 -10.94 18.12
N ASP A 7 20.58 -9.96 17.36
CA ASP A 7 19.50 -9.05 17.74
C ASP A 7 18.24 -9.87 18.12
N ARG A 8 18.09 -10.16 19.42
CA ARG A 8 16.97 -10.91 20.00
C ARG A 8 15.65 -10.11 19.98
N SER A 9 15.67 -8.88 19.45
CA SER A 9 14.52 -7.96 19.41
C SER A 9 13.63 -8.18 18.19
N ARG A 10 14.12 -8.92 17.19
CA ARG A 10 13.38 -9.11 15.94
C ARG A 10 12.35 -10.22 16.08
N ARG A 11 11.17 -9.84 16.57
CA ARG A 11 9.97 -10.69 16.54
C ARG A 11 9.82 -11.27 15.12
N PRO A 12 9.52 -12.57 14.96
CA PRO A 12 9.30 -13.14 13.65
C PRO A 12 8.23 -12.32 12.91
N PRO A 13 8.43 -12.02 11.62
CA PRO A 13 7.49 -11.21 10.87
C PRO A 13 6.11 -11.86 10.89
N SER A 14 5.08 -11.06 11.19
CA SER A 14 3.69 -11.52 11.17
C SER A 14 3.29 -11.99 9.77
N GLU A 15 2.28 -12.86 9.67
CA GLU A 15 1.73 -13.26 8.37
C GLU A 15 1.28 -12.04 7.54
N GLY A 16 0.63 -11.07 8.20
CA GLY A 16 0.25 -9.79 7.59
C GLY A 16 1.45 -9.00 7.06
N TYR A 17 2.57 -8.96 7.78
CA TYR A 17 3.82 -8.36 7.29
C TYR A 17 4.33 -9.06 6.02
N VAL A 18 4.42 -10.39 6.05
CA VAL A 18 4.97 -11.16 4.91
C VAL A 18 4.11 -10.95 3.67
N ARG A 19 2.78 -11.00 3.84
CA ARG A 19 1.83 -10.79 2.75
C ARG A 19 1.88 -9.37 2.21
N LEU A 20 1.91 -8.36 3.08
CA LEU A 20 2.00 -6.94 2.69
C LEU A 20 3.28 -6.67 1.91
N LYS A 21 4.42 -7.14 2.44
CA LYS A 21 5.72 -6.97 1.80
C LYS A 21 5.73 -7.58 0.40
N ARG A 22 5.24 -8.82 0.26
CA ARG A 22 5.18 -9.49 -1.04
C ARG A 22 4.31 -8.74 -2.05
N LEU A 23 3.11 -8.31 -1.65
CA LEU A 23 2.21 -7.55 -2.53
C LEU A 23 2.84 -6.23 -2.96
N TRP A 24 3.45 -5.50 -2.02
CA TRP A 24 4.09 -4.23 -2.31
C TRP A 24 5.29 -4.37 -3.24
N GLU A 25 6.14 -5.38 -3.04
CA GLU A 25 7.27 -5.66 -3.92
C GLU A 25 6.82 -6.04 -5.34
N VAL A 26 5.76 -6.85 -5.46
CA VAL A 26 5.17 -7.18 -6.76
C VAL A 26 4.62 -5.92 -7.41
N HIS A 27 3.84 -5.12 -6.68
CA HIS A 27 3.28 -3.87 -7.19
C HIS A 27 4.37 -2.95 -7.75
N ARG A 28 5.42 -2.68 -6.96
CA ARG A 28 6.54 -1.82 -7.37
C ARG A 28 7.35 -2.31 -8.57
N LYS A 29 7.42 -3.63 -8.78
CA LYS A 29 8.09 -4.22 -9.96
C LYS A 29 7.28 -4.05 -11.24
N ASN A 30 5.97 -3.85 -11.12
CA ASN A 30 5.11 -3.56 -12.26
C ASN A 30 5.09 -2.05 -12.48
N ALA A 31 5.73 -1.60 -13.56
CA ALA A 31 5.83 -0.18 -13.87
C ALA A 31 4.44 0.49 -13.90
N PHE A 32 4.33 1.67 -13.28
CA PHE A 32 3.16 2.53 -13.44
C PHE A 32 3.11 3.02 -14.90
N PRO A 33 1.98 2.86 -15.61
CA PRO A 33 1.92 3.13 -17.05
C PRO A 33 1.92 4.61 -17.47
N ALA A 34 2.33 5.55 -16.61
CA ALA A 34 2.09 6.98 -16.81
C ALA A 34 3.34 7.84 -17.03
N ALA A 35 4.47 7.28 -17.49
CA ALA A 35 5.75 7.97 -17.50
C ALA A 35 5.77 9.35 -18.20
N ASP A 36 4.81 9.67 -19.09
CA ASP A 36 4.85 10.89 -19.91
C ASP A 36 3.47 11.55 -20.19
N THR A 37 2.48 11.48 -19.29
CA THR A 37 1.12 12.00 -19.60
C THR A 37 0.57 12.99 -18.58
N ALA A 38 0.00 14.09 -19.11
CA ALA A 38 -0.69 15.13 -18.35
C ALA A 38 -2.17 14.76 -18.05
N ASP A 39 -2.57 13.50 -18.25
CA ASP A 39 -3.93 13.04 -17.97
C ASP A 39 -4.24 13.16 -16.46
N PRO A 40 -5.20 14.00 -16.04
CA PRO A 40 -5.53 14.19 -14.63
C PRO A 40 -5.93 12.88 -13.94
N ARG A 41 -6.54 11.93 -14.67
CA ARG A 41 -6.95 10.64 -14.11
C ARG A 41 -5.76 9.79 -13.70
N LEU A 42 -4.65 9.89 -14.44
CA LEU A 42 -3.41 9.20 -14.08
C LEU A 42 -2.69 9.89 -12.92
N GLN A 43 -2.83 11.22 -12.80
CA GLN A 43 -2.36 11.96 -11.63
C GLN A 43 -3.11 11.52 -10.36
N GLU A 44 -4.43 11.36 -10.43
CA GLU A 44 -5.24 10.86 -9.31
C GLU A 44 -4.77 9.46 -8.84
N VAL A 45 -4.48 8.55 -9.79
CA VAL A 45 -3.96 7.22 -9.45
C VAL A 45 -2.56 7.31 -8.82
N ALA A 46 -1.69 8.19 -9.31
CA ALA A 46 -0.35 8.39 -8.75
C ALA A 46 -0.38 9.01 -7.34
N LEU A 47 -1.27 9.97 -7.10
CA LEU A 47 -1.48 10.56 -5.77
C LEU A 47 -1.97 9.51 -4.78
N TYR A 48 -2.90 8.66 -5.22
CA TYR A 48 -3.39 7.56 -4.41
C TYR A 48 -2.32 6.49 -4.12
N GLU A 49 -1.50 6.12 -5.12
CA GLU A 49 -0.34 5.24 -4.88
C GLU A 49 0.61 5.85 -3.85
N SER A 50 0.99 7.11 -4.00
CA SER A 50 1.93 7.80 -3.11
C SER A 50 1.44 7.81 -1.68
N TRP A 51 0.17 8.18 -1.48
CA TRP A 51 -0.48 8.14 -0.17
C TRP A 51 -0.48 6.72 0.42
N LEU A 52 -0.95 5.72 -0.34
CA LEU A 52 -1.02 4.34 0.14
C LEU A 52 0.37 3.78 0.44
N GLY A 53 1.36 4.08 -0.40
CA GLY A 53 2.75 3.69 -0.24
C GLY A 53 3.36 4.17 1.06
N SER A 54 3.07 5.42 1.48
CA SER A 54 3.52 5.95 2.76
C SER A 54 3.00 5.12 3.96
N ILE A 55 1.75 4.66 3.90
CA ILE A 55 1.14 3.82 4.93
C ILE A 55 1.76 2.42 4.91
N VAL A 56 1.99 1.85 3.72
CA VAL A 56 2.64 0.55 3.55
C VAL A 56 4.04 0.56 4.17
N GLU A 57 4.85 1.56 3.84
CA GLU A 57 6.22 1.67 4.34
C GLU A 57 6.26 1.82 5.87
N ALA A 58 5.38 2.64 6.43
CA ALA A 58 5.24 2.76 7.87
C ALA A 58 4.81 1.44 8.52
N ALA A 59 3.83 0.74 7.93
CA ALA A 59 3.35 -0.55 8.45
C ALA A 59 4.44 -1.62 8.42
N LEU A 60 5.22 -1.69 7.34
CA LEU A 60 6.38 -2.57 7.22
C LEU A 60 7.46 -2.22 8.25
N GLY A 61 7.74 -0.93 8.45
CA GLY A 61 8.67 -0.44 9.48
C GLY A 61 8.26 -0.83 10.91
N LYS A 62 6.97 -1.05 11.16
CA LYS A 62 6.41 -1.50 12.44
C LYS A 62 6.12 -3.01 12.51
N GLY A 63 6.63 -3.79 11.56
CA GLY A 63 6.48 -5.25 11.56
C GLY A 63 5.08 -5.74 11.19
N GLY A 64 4.38 -4.99 10.33
CA GLY A 64 3.02 -5.29 9.87
C GLY A 64 1.95 -4.78 10.82
N ARG A 65 2.17 -3.58 11.38
CA ARG A 65 1.23 -2.91 12.28
C ARG A 65 0.92 -1.50 11.81
N LEU A 66 -0.33 -1.10 11.92
CA LEU A 66 -0.74 0.27 11.61
C LEU A 66 -0.59 1.16 12.83
N THR A 67 -0.14 2.40 12.61
CA THR A 67 -0.32 3.42 13.64
C THR A 67 -1.80 3.73 13.81
N THR A 68 -2.21 4.20 14.99
CA THR A 68 -3.60 4.66 15.19
C THR A 68 -3.99 5.73 14.16
N SER A 69 -3.08 6.65 13.82
CA SER A 69 -3.32 7.67 12.78
C SER A 69 -3.59 7.04 11.40
N HIS A 70 -2.74 6.11 10.95
CA HIS A 70 -2.94 5.46 9.64
C HIS A 70 -4.20 4.61 9.59
N ALA A 71 -4.56 3.96 10.70
CA ALA A 71 -5.83 3.23 10.78
C ALA A 71 -7.03 4.17 10.58
N THR A 72 -7.04 5.32 11.26
CA THR A 72 -8.10 6.34 11.09
C THR A 72 -8.15 6.89 9.67
N MET A 73 -6.98 7.14 9.04
CA MET A 73 -6.93 7.62 7.65
C MET A 73 -7.53 6.60 6.67
N LEU A 74 -7.24 5.30 6.86
CA LEU A 74 -7.82 4.24 6.04
C LEU A 74 -9.34 4.12 6.24
N GLU A 75 -9.82 4.27 7.47
CA GLU A 75 -11.26 4.25 7.78
C GLU A 75 -11.99 5.44 7.11
N ALA A 76 -11.42 6.65 7.21
CA ALA A 76 -11.97 7.82 6.53
C ALA A 76 -11.99 7.63 5.01
N ARG A 77 -10.90 7.14 4.42
CA ARG A 77 -10.82 6.90 2.97
C ARG A 77 -11.88 5.90 2.49
N ARG A 78 -12.10 4.82 3.24
CA ARG A 78 -13.13 3.81 2.93
C ARG A 78 -14.54 4.38 2.97
N ALA A 79 -14.80 5.34 3.87
CA ALA A 79 -16.07 6.04 3.92
C ALA A 79 -16.29 6.94 2.68
N GLU A 80 -15.22 7.45 2.08
CA GLU A 80 -15.27 8.38 0.93
C GLU A 80 -15.48 7.70 -0.44
N SER A 81 -15.69 6.38 -0.49
CA SER A 81 -15.84 5.57 -1.72
C SER A 81 -14.61 5.61 -2.66
N SER A 82 -14.30 4.46 -3.24
CA SER A 82 -13.26 4.34 -4.27
C SER A 82 -13.79 4.65 -5.68
N GLN A 83 -15.02 5.18 -5.80
CA GLN A 83 -15.70 5.38 -7.08
C GLN A 83 -14.88 6.21 -8.06
N THR A 84 -14.28 7.33 -7.64
CA THR A 84 -13.47 8.18 -8.53
C THR A 84 -12.28 7.42 -9.13
N LEU A 85 -11.58 6.63 -8.31
CA LEU A 85 -10.46 5.79 -8.74
C LEU A 85 -10.90 4.67 -9.69
N TRP A 86 -12.03 4.02 -9.40
CA TRP A 86 -12.59 2.98 -10.25
C TRP A 86 -13.10 3.52 -11.58
N SER A 87 -13.74 4.69 -11.59
CA SER A 87 -14.15 5.37 -12.83
C SER A 87 -12.93 5.74 -13.68
N ALA A 88 -11.90 6.35 -13.08
CA ALA A 88 -10.65 6.64 -13.77
C ALA A 88 -10.00 5.38 -14.36
N ALA A 89 -9.93 4.29 -13.59
CA ALA A 89 -9.39 3.02 -14.03
C ALA A 89 -10.22 2.35 -15.14
N ALA A 90 -11.55 2.49 -15.09
CA ALA A 90 -12.45 1.94 -16.10
C ALA A 90 -12.24 2.66 -17.45
N GLU A 91 -12.20 3.99 -17.43
CA GLU A 91 -12.00 4.83 -18.62
C GLU A 91 -10.62 4.66 -19.25
N LEU A 92 -9.57 4.53 -18.42
CA LEU A 92 -8.19 4.35 -18.89
C LEU A 92 -7.90 2.92 -19.39
N GLY A 93 -8.70 1.93 -18.99
CA GLY A 93 -8.55 0.54 -19.43
C GLY A 93 -7.31 -0.16 -18.87
N GLU A 94 -6.85 -1.22 -19.55
CA GLU A 94 -5.61 -1.90 -19.21
C GLU A 94 -4.38 -1.15 -19.78
N PRO A 95 -3.24 -1.13 -19.07
CA PRO A 95 -2.93 -1.86 -17.83
C PRO A 95 -3.29 -1.11 -16.53
N VAL A 96 -3.88 0.08 -16.62
CA VAL A 96 -4.21 0.94 -15.45
C VAL A 96 -5.21 0.27 -14.52
N ARG A 97 -6.21 -0.42 -15.07
CA ARG A 97 -7.21 -1.16 -14.29
C ARG A 97 -6.59 -2.24 -13.42
N SER A 98 -5.74 -3.09 -14.00
CA SER A 98 -4.98 -4.08 -13.23
C SER A 98 -4.08 -3.44 -12.16
N TYR A 99 -3.53 -2.27 -12.47
CA TYR A 99 -2.69 -1.52 -11.54
C TYR A 99 -3.49 -1.01 -10.32
N VAL A 100 -4.64 -0.36 -10.56
CA VAL A 100 -5.53 0.12 -9.47
C VAL A 100 -6.07 -1.04 -8.64
N ALA A 101 -6.42 -2.17 -9.26
CA ALA A 101 -6.89 -3.35 -8.54
C ALA A 101 -5.85 -3.90 -7.54
N ARG A 102 -4.55 -3.83 -7.87
CA ARG A 102 -3.47 -4.20 -6.93
C ARG A 102 -3.39 -3.25 -5.74
N LEU A 103 -3.51 -1.94 -5.98
CA LEU A 103 -3.53 -0.95 -4.90
C LEU A 103 -4.71 -1.18 -3.95
N MET A 104 -5.91 -1.43 -4.48
CA MET A 104 -7.10 -1.74 -3.66
C MET A 104 -6.89 -3.00 -2.82
N THR A 105 -6.28 -4.04 -3.39
CA THR A 105 -5.93 -5.27 -2.66
C THR A 105 -4.95 -4.99 -1.51
N ILE A 106 -4.01 -4.07 -1.70
CA ILE A 106 -3.06 -3.65 -0.66
C ILE A 106 -3.78 -2.86 0.43
N GLU A 107 -4.66 -1.92 0.07
CA GLU A 107 -5.48 -1.16 1.03
C GLU A 107 -6.37 -2.08 1.88
N ASP A 108 -7.02 -3.05 1.25
CA ASP A 108 -7.83 -4.06 1.94
C ASP A 108 -7.01 -4.79 3.00
N LEU A 109 -5.83 -5.30 2.61
CA LEU A 109 -4.91 -5.97 3.52
C LEU A 109 -4.48 -5.04 4.66
N LEU A 110 -4.12 -3.79 4.38
CA LEU A 110 -3.71 -2.83 5.40
C LEU A 110 -4.78 -2.68 6.47
N GLY A 111 -6.05 -2.54 6.09
CA GLY A 111 -7.12 -2.43 7.09
C GLY A 111 -7.46 -3.71 7.85
N THR A 112 -6.78 -4.83 7.57
CA THR A 112 -6.83 -6.05 8.42
C THR A 112 -5.66 -6.13 9.40
N LEU A 113 -4.66 -5.26 9.27
CA LEU A 113 -3.48 -5.31 10.13
C LEU A 113 -3.81 -4.87 11.55
N PRO A 114 -3.16 -5.47 12.56
CA PRO A 114 -3.30 -5.01 13.93
C PRO A 114 -2.71 -3.60 14.11
N ARG A 115 -3.33 -2.82 14.99
CA ARG A 115 -2.79 -1.50 15.38
C ARG A 115 -1.53 -1.66 16.26
N ASP A 116 -0.67 -0.65 16.25
CA ASP A 116 0.32 -0.48 17.31
C ASP A 116 -0.39 -0.16 18.63
N ARG A 117 0.23 -0.58 19.74
CA ARG A 117 -0.31 -0.36 21.08
C ARG A 117 0.11 1.01 21.59
#